data_AF-A0A6P3RW68-F1
#
_entry.id   AF-A0A6P3RW68-F1
#
_cell.length_a   1.000
_cell.length_b   1.000
_cell.length_c   1.000
_cell.angle_alpha   90.00
_cell.angle_beta   90.00
_cell.angle_gamma   90.00
#
_symmetry.space_group_name_H-M   'P 1'
#
loop_
_entity.id
_entity.type
_entity.pdbx_description
1 polymer ?
#
loop_
_entity_poly.entity_id
_entity_poly.type
_entity_poly.pdbx_seq_one_letter_code
_entity_poly.pdbx_strand_id
1 'polypeptide(L)'
;DTFYLHKEGSPAPPQRFRPQDTAASFQANFTMNPVTSAHGGTYRCYSSRSTSPYLLSHPSDPVEFVVSASLPQDYTLGNLIRMVVAALILLVLGVLLFQARPSLRGPREQQEVNAEDNKPTFQ
;
A
#
# COMPACT_ATOMS: atom_id res chain seq x y z
N ASP A 1 12.21 -29.05 -29.09
CA ASP A 1 13.20 -28.63 -28.07
C ASP A 1 12.52 -28.19 -26.78
N THR A 2 13.27 -28.06 -25.69
CA THR A 2 12.75 -27.65 -24.37
C THR A 2 13.77 -26.74 -23.69
N PHE A 3 13.29 -25.67 -23.08
CA PHE A 3 14.09 -24.71 -22.33
C PHE A 3 13.77 -24.82 -20.84
N TYR A 4 14.79 -24.59 -20.01
CA TYR A 4 14.73 -24.72 -18.57
C TYR A 4 15.30 -23.48 -17.92
N LEU A 5 14.52 -22.81 -17.07
CA LEU A 5 14.98 -21.68 -16.28
C LEU A 5 15.19 -22.15 -14.83
N HIS A 6 16.44 -22.10 -14.37
CA HIS A 6 16.81 -22.50 -13.01
C HIS A 6 17.30 -21.29 -12.21
N LYS A 7 16.89 -21.21 -10.95
CA LYS A 7 17.40 -20.25 -9.97
C LYS A 7 18.55 -20.88 -9.20
N GLU A 8 19.72 -20.27 -9.27
CA GLU A 8 20.92 -20.74 -8.57
C GLU A 8 20.69 -20.79 -7.05
N GLY A 9 21.14 -21.89 -6.43
CA GLY A 9 20.95 -22.14 -4.99
C GLY A 9 19.52 -22.49 -4.57
N SER A 10 18.55 -22.56 -5.50
CA SER A 10 17.18 -22.96 -5.18
C SER A 10 17.01 -24.48 -5.28
N PRO A 11 16.38 -25.13 -4.28
CA PRO A 11 16.01 -26.54 -4.37
C PRO A 11 14.77 -26.76 -5.28
N ALA A 12 14.10 -25.70 -5.71
CA ALA A 12 12.91 -25.81 -6.54
C ALA A 12 13.27 -26.31 -7.96
N PRO A 13 12.37 -27.11 -8.57
CA PRO A 13 12.58 -27.58 -9.94
C PRO A 13 12.61 -26.40 -10.92
N PRO A 14 13.40 -26.50 -12.02
CA PRO A 14 13.45 -25.45 -13.03
C PRO A 14 12.11 -25.31 -13.76
N GLN A 15 11.78 -24.07 -14.13
CA GLN A 15 10.61 -23.82 -14.97
C GLN A 15 10.88 -24.34 -16.38
N ARG A 16 9.92 -25.05 -16.98
CA ARG A 16 10.07 -25.68 -18.30
C ARG A 16 9.24 -24.94 -19.32
N PHE A 17 9.84 -24.60 -20.46
CA PHE A 17 9.16 -24.02 -21.60
C PHE A 17 9.35 -24.92 -22.83
N ARG A 18 8.24 -25.29 -23.46
CA ARG A 18 8.23 -26.00 -24.75
C ARG A 18 7.58 -25.11 -25.81
N PRO A 19 8.31 -24.74 -26.87
CA PRO A 19 7.73 -24.04 -28.00
C PRO A 19 6.60 -24.87 -28.63
N GLN A 20 5.47 -24.25 -28.94
CA GLN A 20 4.34 -24.90 -29.63
C GLN A 20 4.50 -24.90 -31.14
N ASP A 21 5.21 -23.90 -31.69
CA ASP A 21 5.39 -23.74 -33.13
C ASP A 21 6.88 -23.75 -33.47
N THR A 22 7.26 -24.61 -34.42
CA THR A 22 8.67 -24.89 -34.74
C THR A 22 9.23 -23.87 -35.74
N ALA A 23 8.36 -23.03 -36.31
CA ALA A 23 8.69 -22.22 -37.48
C ALA A 23 9.35 -20.86 -37.19
N ALA A 24 9.27 -20.28 -35.97
CA ALA A 24 9.68 -18.88 -35.81
C ALA A 24 10.12 -18.37 -34.43
N SER A 25 10.15 -19.16 -33.35
CA SER A 25 10.60 -18.62 -32.05
C SER A 25 11.69 -19.45 -31.38
N PHE A 26 12.93 -18.99 -31.54
CA PHE A 26 14.06 -19.40 -30.70
C PHE A 26 14.03 -18.76 -29.30
N GLN A 27 12.93 -18.08 -28.95
CA GLN A 27 12.76 -17.39 -27.69
C GLN A 27 11.85 -18.19 -26.75
N ALA A 28 12.30 -18.38 -25.51
CA ALA A 28 11.51 -18.98 -24.44
C ALA A 28 11.03 -17.91 -23.47
N ASN A 29 9.72 -17.85 -23.25
CA ASN A 29 9.12 -16.91 -22.31
C ASN A 29 8.75 -17.62 -21.01
N PHE A 30 9.31 -17.14 -19.92
CA PHE A 30 9.13 -17.66 -18.56
C PHE A 30 8.37 -16.61 -17.75
N THR A 31 7.19 -16.96 -17.24
CA THR A 31 6.35 -16.04 -16.47
C THR A 31 6.47 -16.34 -14.98
N MET A 32 6.69 -15.30 -14.17
CA MET A 32 6.72 -15.37 -12.71
C MET A 32 5.48 -14.66 -12.14
N ASN A 33 4.63 -15.40 -11.43
CA ASN A 33 3.37 -14.90 -10.85
C ASN A 33 3.11 -15.54 -9.48
N PRO A 34 2.73 -14.78 -8.43
CA PRO A 34 3.04 -13.38 -8.15
C PRO A 34 4.51 -13.21 -7.74
N VAL A 35 5.12 -12.08 -8.09
CA VAL A 35 6.52 -11.80 -7.72
C VAL A 35 6.61 -11.41 -6.23
N THR A 36 7.39 -12.17 -5.48
CA THR A 36 7.73 -11.93 -4.06
C THR A 36 9.24 -11.77 -3.90
N SER A 37 9.71 -11.23 -2.77
CA SER A 37 11.15 -11.09 -2.48
C SER A 37 11.92 -12.41 -2.62
N ALA A 38 11.29 -13.56 -2.38
CA ALA A 38 11.89 -14.90 -2.55
C ALA A 38 12.27 -15.23 -4.00
N HIS A 39 11.67 -14.55 -4.98
CA HIS A 39 12.01 -14.69 -6.40
C HIS A 39 13.31 -13.96 -6.76
N GLY A 40 13.86 -13.13 -5.87
CA GLY A 40 15.14 -12.47 -6.12
C GLY A 40 16.31 -13.46 -6.21
N GLY A 41 17.24 -13.22 -7.13
CA GLY A 41 18.49 -13.98 -7.25
C GLY A 41 18.94 -14.20 -8.70
N THR A 42 19.93 -15.08 -8.86
CA THR A 42 20.56 -15.37 -10.16
C THR A 42 19.88 -16.53 -10.86
N TYR A 43 19.56 -16.35 -12.14
CA TYR A 43 18.92 -17.34 -12.99
C TYR A 43 19.82 -17.73 -14.15
N ARG A 44 19.73 -18.99 -14.56
CA ARG A 44 20.40 -19.53 -15.76
C ARG A 44 19.43 -20.34 -16.61
N CYS A 45 19.56 -20.21 -17.92
CA CYS A 45 18.80 -20.96 -18.90
C CYS A 45 19.61 -22.13 -19.44
N TYR A 46 18.94 -23.27 -19.62
CA TYR A 46 19.46 -24.46 -20.28
C TYR A 46 18.48 -24.89 -21.38
N SER A 47 18.97 -25.63 -22.36
CA SER A 47 18.13 -26.21 -23.40
C SER A 47 18.41 -27.70 -23.59
N SER A 48 17.40 -28.46 -23.97
CA SER A 48 17.53 -29.86 -24.41
C SER A 48 16.83 -30.06 -25.74
N ARG A 49 17.42 -30.87 -26.61
CA ARG A 49 16.77 -31.26 -27.86
C ARG A 49 15.65 -32.26 -27.59
N SER A 50 14.60 -32.23 -28.40
CA SER A 50 13.52 -33.24 -28.30
C SER A 50 14.02 -34.67 -28.51
N THR A 51 15.05 -34.83 -29.34
CA THR A 51 15.72 -36.11 -29.61
C THR A 51 16.61 -36.59 -28.47
N SER A 52 17.04 -35.70 -27.58
CA SER A 52 17.96 -36.01 -26.47
C SER A 52 17.55 -35.25 -25.20
N PRO A 53 16.41 -35.60 -24.56
CA PRO A 53 15.82 -34.80 -23.48
C PRO A 53 16.64 -34.78 -22.18
N TYR A 54 17.55 -35.73 -22.02
CA TYR A 54 18.43 -35.86 -20.85
C TYR A 54 19.78 -35.15 -21.00
N LEU A 55 20.09 -34.66 -22.22
CA LEU A 55 21.30 -33.88 -22.48
C LEU A 55 20.97 -32.40 -22.50
N LEU A 56 21.50 -31.68 -21.52
CA LEU A 56 21.37 -30.23 -21.37
C LEU A 56 22.53 -29.52 -22.06
N SER A 57 22.25 -28.35 -22.64
CA SER A 57 23.26 -27.43 -23.14
C SER A 57 24.10 -26.84 -22.01
N HIS A 58 25.17 -26.14 -22.39
CA HIS A 58 25.85 -25.25 -21.46
C HIS A 58 24.87 -24.18 -20.93
N PRO A 59 25.07 -23.71 -19.68
CA PRO A 59 24.26 -22.64 -19.12
C PRO A 59 24.42 -21.35 -19.93
N SER A 60 23.34 -20.58 -19.99
CA SER A 60 23.40 -19.19 -20.44
C SER A 60 24.19 -18.30 -19.48
N ASP A 61 24.45 -17.07 -19.92
CA ASP A 61 24.90 -16.01 -19.03
C ASP A 61 23.91 -15.84 -17.84
N PRO A 62 24.43 -15.59 -16.63
CA PRO A 62 23.60 -15.38 -15.46
C PRO A 62 22.77 -14.11 -15.59
N VAL A 63 21.50 -14.19 -15.23
CA VAL A 63 20.60 -13.04 -15.15
C VAL A 63 20.20 -12.82 -13.70
N GLU A 64 20.49 -11.64 -13.16
CA GLU A 64 20.09 -11.26 -11.81
C GLU A 64 18.68 -10.65 -11.82
N PHE A 65 17.77 -11.26 -11.07
CA PHE A 65 16.42 -10.76 -10.88
C PHE A 65 16.33 -10.06 -9.52
N VAL A 66 16.14 -8.74 -9.53
CA VAL A 66 16.02 -7.93 -8.32
C VAL A 66 14.56 -7.57 -8.12
N VAL A 67 14.00 -7.96 -6.97
CA VAL A 67 12.64 -7.61 -6.60
C VAL A 67 12.67 -6.37 -5.70
N SER A 68 12.32 -5.23 -6.28
CA SER A 68 12.07 -4.02 -5.50
C SER A 68 10.81 -4.25 -4.66
N ALA A 69 10.96 -4.24 -3.33
CA ALA A 69 9.80 -4.20 -2.46
C ALA A 69 9.11 -2.84 -2.67
N SER A 70 8.00 -2.81 -3.42
CA SER A 70 7.03 -1.76 -3.17
C SER A 70 6.51 -2.05 -1.77
N LEU A 71 6.85 -1.19 -0.81
CA LEU A 71 6.12 -1.14 0.45
C LEU A 71 4.63 -1.26 0.10
N PRO A 72 3.84 -2.11 0.79
CA PRO A 72 2.39 -2.01 0.67
C PRO A 72 2.09 -0.52 0.83
N GLN A 73 1.53 0.13 -0.20
CA GLN A 73 1.17 1.53 -0.07
C GLN A 73 0.31 1.59 1.19
N ASP A 74 0.84 2.24 2.23
CA ASP A 74 0.21 2.34 3.53
C ASP A 74 -1.08 3.14 3.33
N TYR A 75 -2.15 2.44 2.94
CA TYR A 75 -3.51 2.98 2.92
C TYR A 75 -3.87 3.49 4.32
N THR A 76 -3.19 3.01 5.35
CA THR A 76 -3.13 3.51 6.71
C THR A 76 -2.72 4.98 6.78
N LEU A 77 -1.68 5.40 6.05
CA LEU A 77 -1.24 6.79 6.00
C LEU A 77 -2.24 7.67 5.23
N GLY A 78 -2.74 7.18 4.09
CA GLY A 78 -3.78 7.88 3.33
C GLY A 78 -5.09 8.06 4.10
N ASN A 79 -5.52 7.03 4.84
CA ASN A 79 -6.70 7.09 5.70
C ASN A 79 -6.48 7.99 6.91
N LEU A 80 -5.28 7.99 7.52
CA LEU A 80 -4.96 8.89 8.63
C LEU A 80 -5.02 10.36 8.21
N ILE A 81 -4.45 10.70 7.05
CA ILE A 81 -4.52 12.06 6.49
C ILE A 81 -5.98 12.47 6.25
N ARG A 82 -6.80 11.58 5.68
CA ARG A 82 -8.23 11.84 5.46
C ARG A 82 -8.99 12.07 6.76
N MET A 83 -8.70 11.30 7.81
CA MET A 83 -9.32 11.45 9.13
C MET A 83 -8.91 12.77 9.81
N VAL A 84 -7.63 13.14 9.74
CA VAL A 84 -7.12 14.40 10.29
C VAL A 84 -7.76 15.59 9.59
N VAL A 85 -7.84 15.58 8.25
CA VAL A 85 -8.48 16.65 7.47
C VAL A 85 -9.96 16.77 7.80
N ALA A 86 -10.69 15.65 7.92
CA ALA A 86 -12.10 15.67 8.30
C ALA A 86 -12.31 16.29 9.71
N ALA A 87 -11.47 15.92 10.69
CA ALA A 87 -11.53 16.48 12.03
C ALA A 87 -11.25 18.00 12.06
N LEU A 88 -10.26 18.46 11.29
CA LEU A 88 -9.95 19.90 11.19
C LEU A 88 -11.10 20.69 10.55
N ILE A 89 -11.71 20.16 9.49
CA ILE A 89 -12.89 20.78 8.85
C ILE A 89 -14.05 20.88 9.85
N LEU A 90 -14.33 19.81 10.59
CA LEU A 90 -15.38 19.79 11.61
C LEU A 90 -15.10 20.77 12.76
N LEU A 91 -13.84 20.89 13.21
CA LEU A 91 -13.45 21.85 14.25
C LEU A 91 -13.67 23.30 13.78
N VAL A 92 -13.21 23.64 12.57
CA VAL A 92 -13.38 24.97 11.99
C VAL A 92 -14.86 25.30 11.83
N LEU A 93 -15.66 24.38 11.28
CA LEU A 93 -17.10 24.56 11.14
C LEU A 93 -17.78 24.72 12.50
N GLY A 94 -17.39 23.91 13.49
CA GLY A 94 -17.88 24.01 14.87
C GLY A 94 -17.61 25.38 15.50
N VAL A 95 -16.39 25.91 15.34
CA VAL A 95 -16.03 27.25 15.82
C VAL A 95 -16.83 28.33 15.09
N LEU A 96 -16.95 28.27 13.76
CA LEU A 96 -17.72 29.25 12.99
C LEU A 96 -19.20 29.27 13.38
N LEU A 97 -19.80 28.09 13.59
CA LEU A 97 -21.18 27.97 14.06
C LEU A 97 -21.33 28.46 15.50
N PHE A 98 -20.36 28.14 16.37
CA PHE A 98 -20.36 28.62 17.75
C PHE A 98 -20.22 30.13 17.83
N GLN A 99 -19.46 30.76 16.94
CA GLN A 99 -19.31 32.22 16.84
C GLN A 99 -20.52 32.91 16.18
N ALA A 100 -21.33 32.19 15.41
CA ALA A 100 -22.58 32.70 14.82
C ALA A 100 -23.78 32.65 15.80
N ARG A 101 -23.74 31.76 16.80
CA ARG A 101 -24.76 31.63 17.86
C ARG A 101 -24.70 32.63 19.04
N PRO A 102 -23.60 33.31 19.43
CA PRO A 102 -23.56 34.19 20.60
C PRO A 102 -24.20 35.56 20.32
N SER A 103 -24.45 35.89 19.04
CA SER A 103 -25.18 37.12 18.68
C SER A 103 -26.69 37.05 18.99
N LEU A 104 -27.20 35.92 19.50
CA LEU A 104 -28.62 35.73 19.86
C LEU A 104 -28.82 35.25 21.31
N ARG A 105 -27.96 35.64 22.26
CA ARG A 105 -28.27 35.46 23.70
C ARG A 105 -27.59 36.54 24.54
N GLY A 106 -28.26 37.69 24.67
CA GLY A 106 -27.94 38.70 25.67
C GLY A 106 -28.28 38.24 27.11
N PRO A 107 -27.66 38.82 28.14
CA PRO A 107 -27.70 38.34 29.53
C PRO A 107 -28.91 38.88 30.32
N ARG A 108 -29.63 38.01 31.03
CA ARG A 108 -30.43 38.37 32.21
C ARG A 108 -30.18 37.35 33.32
N GLU A 109 -30.17 37.89 34.55
CA GLU A 109 -30.15 37.21 35.85
C GLU A 109 -28.79 36.86 36.47
N GLN A 110 -28.17 37.85 37.13
CA GLN A 110 -27.57 37.71 38.46
C GLN A 110 -27.65 39.06 39.20
N GLN A 111 -28.75 39.33 39.90
CA GLN A 111 -28.79 40.34 40.98
C GLN A 111 -29.93 39.99 41.96
N GLU A 112 -29.88 38.81 42.58
CA GLU A 112 -30.73 38.46 43.72
C GLU A 112 -29.91 37.73 44.78
N VAL A 113 -28.76 38.27 45.17
CA VAL A 113 -28.09 37.92 46.43
C VAL A 113 -27.31 39.16 46.88
N ASN A 114 -27.46 39.56 48.14
CA ASN A 114 -26.77 40.66 48.83
C ASN A 114 -27.43 42.04 48.76
N ALA A 115 -28.42 42.28 49.61
CA ALA A 115 -28.35 43.30 50.67
C ALA A 115 -29.73 43.42 51.34
N GLU A 116 -29.90 42.65 52.42
CA GLU A 116 -30.69 43.13 53.55
C GLU A 116 -30.03 44.43 54.05
N ASP A 117 -30.67 45.59 53.87
CA ASP A 117 -30.63 46.65 54.88
C ASP A 117 -31.74 47.70 54.62
N ASN A 118 -32.53 47.91 55.66
CA ASN A 118 -33.41 49.04 55.95
C ASN A 118 -34.88 49.07 55.44
N LYS A 119 -35.75 48.84 56.43
CA LYS A 119 -37.22 48.95 56.50
C LYS A 119 -37.68 50.43 56.44
N PRO A 120 -38.93 50.75 56.05
CA PRO A 120 -39.29 52.12 55.66
C PRO A 120 -39.62 53.01 56.88
N THR A 121 -39.37 54.32 56.76
CA THR A 121 -40.03 55.34 57.60
C THR A 121 -40.33 56.59 56.78
N PHE A 122 -41.61 56.95 56.83
CA PHE A 122 -42.31 58.12 56.30
C PHE A 122 -41.76 59.45 56.84
N GLN A 123 -41.78 60.52 56.02
CA GLN A 123 -42.29 61.88 56.27
C GLN A 123 -42.28 62.65 54.93
#